data_AF-A0A5E4MWG9-F1
#
_entry.id   AF-A0A5E4MWG9-F1
#
_cell.length_a   1.000
_cell.length_b   1.000
_cell.length_c   1.000
_cell.angle_alpha   90.00
_cell.angle_beta   90.00
_cell.angle_gamma   90.00
#
_symmetry.space_group_name_H-M   'P 1'
#
loop_
_entity.id
_entity.type
_entity.pdbx_description
1 polymer ?
#
loop_
_entity_poly.entity_id
_entity_poly.type
_entity_poly.pdbx_seq_one_letter_code
_entity_poly.pdbx_strand_id
1 'polypeptide(L)'
;MIVTFRCSARLYLLHVHKLHILDSPPIQPLDRKKVVADKKKGSYDENVITLPSGRTMRTIKNTPPFNQRTWQAPPRPDTFIERGLIITNRRVVAETMYIMKPIIHLGGMYVFGERSWKPWFISLTIEYISLQRLKSSKSLTAQQRLVLSKRTLNLVMYLVRSPFFENYSEKRFRAFLYWFVNSVPLVGPLMRPFLEYMQQWQETYFYIWSV
;
A
#
# COMPACT_ATOMS: atom_id res chain seq x y z
N MET A 1 18.23 -13.84 -4.72
CA MET A 1 17.74 -15.05 -4.01
C MET A 1 16.60 -14.76 -3.02
N ILE A 2 16.70 -13.74 -2.16
CA ILE A 2 15.64 -13.42 -1.17
C ILE A 2 14.30 -13.04 -1.84
N VAL A 3 14.35 -12.26 -2.93
CA VAL A 3 13.15 -11.80 -3.65
C VAL A 3 12.41 -12.98 -4.29
N THR A 4 13.12 -13.91 -4.92
CA THR A 4 12.53 -15.09 -5.56
C THR A 4 11.87 -16.00 -4.54
N PHE A 5 12.52 -16.24 -3.38
CA PHE A 5 11.93 -16.98 -2.27
C PHE A 5 10.67 -16.32 -1.70
N ARG A 6 10.68 -14.99 -1.49
CA ARG A 6 9.50 -14.25 -1.02
C ARG A 6 8.34 -14.33 -2.02
N CYS A 7 8.64 -14.32 -3.32
CA CYS A 7 7.62 -14.44 -4.37
C CYS A 7 7.05 -15.86 -4.44
N SER A 8 7.89 -16.90 -4.38
CA SER A 8 7.44 -18.29 -4.41
C SER A 8 6.60 -18.63 -3.18
N ALA A 9 6.99 -18.18 -1.99
CA ALA A 9 6.19 -18.36 -0.77
C ALA A 9 4.81 -17.67 -0.89
N ARG A 10 4.74 -16.47 -1.47
CA ARG A 10 3.47 -15.77 -1.70
C ARG A 10 2.58 -16.46 -2.74
N LEU A 11 3.16 -17.00 -3.81
CA LEU A 11 2.43 -17.81 -4.78
C LEU A 11 1.90 -19.09 -4.14
N TYR A 12 2.73 -19.77 -3.35
CA TYR A 12 2.32 -20.96 -2.61
C TYR A 12 1.13 -20.65 -1.68
N LEU A 13 1.21 -19.56 -0.91
CA LEU A 13 0.12 -19.11 -0.05
C LEU A 13 -1.16 -18.78 -0.82
N LEU A 14 -1.05 -18.18 -2.01
CA LEU A 14 -2.21 -17.87 -2.87
C LEU A 14 -2.90 -19.15 -3.36
N HIS A 15 -2.12 -20.15 -3.79
CA HIS A 15 -2.65 -21.39 -4.37
C HIS A 15 -3.15 -22.38 -3.30
N VAL A 16 -2.47 -22.50 -2.17
CA VAL A 16 -2.82 -23.47 -1.11
C VAL A 16 -3.89 -22.93 -0.17
N HIS A 17 -3.73 -21.70 0.31
CA HIS A 17 -4.66 -21.11 1.28
C HIS A 17 -5.77 -20.29 0.63
N LYS A 18 -5.83 -20.25 -0.72
CA LYS A 18 -6.84 -19.50 -1.50
C LYS A 18 -7.02 -18.05 -1.00
N LEU A 19 -5.93 -17.43 -0.55
CA LEU A 19 -5.98 -16.14 0.12
C LEU A 19 -6.51 -15.05 -0.83
N HIS A 20 -7.49 -14.31 -0.34
CA HIS A 20 -8.37 -13.51 -1.16
C HIS A 20 -7.93 -12.04 -1.27
N ILE A 21 -6.73 -11.80 -1.82
CA ILE A 21 -5.96 -10.53 -1.90
C ILE A 21 -4.85 -10.52 -0.84
N LEU A 22 -3.60 -10.48 -1.30
CA LEU A 22 -2.44 -10.33 -0.42
C LEU A 22 -2.36 -8.88 0.08
N ASP A 23 -2.83 -8.67 1.30
CA ASP A 23 -2.62 -7.43 2.02
C ASP A 23 -1.15 -7.33 2.47
N SER A 24 -0.58 -6.13 2.39
CA SER A 24 0.73 -5.81 2.99
C SER A 24 0.49 -4.73 4.04
N PRO A 25 0.56 -5.04 5.35
CA PRO A 25 0.96 -6.31 5.97
C PRO A 25 -0.09 -7.45 5.85
N PRO A 26 0.34 -8.73 5.88
CA PRO A 26 -0.57 -9.88 5.76
C PRO A 26 -1.53 -10.02 6.95
N ILE A 27 -1.13 -9.48 8.10
CA ILE A 27 -1.96 -9.40 9.30
C ILE A 27 -2.44 -7.96 9.44
N GLN A 28 -3.75 -7.75 9.29
CA GLN A 28 -4.34 -6.44 9.52
C GLN A 28 -4.22 -6.08 11.01
N PRO A 29 -3.86 -4.82 11.33
CA PRO A 29 -3.82 -4.37 12.71
C PRO A 29 -5.22 -4.48 13.32
N LEU A 30 -5.26 -4.82 14.61
CA LEU A 30 -6.51 -4.93 15.35
C LEU A 30 -7.21 -3.56 15.38
N ASP A 31 -8.42 -3.49 14.84
CA ASP A 31 -9.25 -2.28 14.93
C ASP A 31 -9.78 -2.16 16.37
N ARG A 32 -9.04 -1.39 17.18
CA ARG A 32 -9.34 -1.18 18.60
C ARG A 32 -10.75 -0.59 18.79
N LYS A 33 -11.26 0.19 17.83
CA LYS A 33 -12.60 0.80 17.94
C LYS A 33 -13.69 -0.28 17.88
N LYS A 34 -13.55 -1.26 16.99
CA LYS A 34 -14.49 -2.39 16.87
C LYS A 34 -14.46 -3.29 18.09
N VAL A 35 -13.26 -3.59 18.62
CA VAL A 35 -13.10 -4.41 19.84
C VAL A 35 -13.72 -3.73 21.06
N VAL A 36 -13.58 -2.40 21.17
CA VAL A 36 -14.20 -1.64 22.25
C VAL A 36 -15.72 -1.58 22.09
N ALA A 37 -16.23 -1.42 20.86
CA ALA A 37 -17.67 -1.41 20.59
C ALA A 37 -18.34 -2.76 20.89
N ASP A 38 -17.68 -3.88 20.56
CA ASP A 38 -18.17 -5.23 20.88
C ASP A 38 -18.20 -5.49 22.39
N LYS A 39 -17.17 -5.01 23.11
CA LYS A 39 -17.13 -5.06 24.58
C LYS A 39 -18.16 -4.15 25.26
N LYS A 40 -18.62 -3.06 24.62
CA LYS A 40 -19.69 -2.21 25.16
C LYS A 40 -21.07 -2.88 25.17
N LYS A 41 -21.28 -3.93 24.36
CA LYS A 41 -22.51 -4.75 24.44
C LYS A 41 -22.55 -5.64 25.69
N GLY A 42 -21.39 -5.94 26.28
CA GLY A 42 -21.26 -6.60 27.58
C GLY A 42 -21.01 -5.56 28.68
N SER A 43 -22.07 -5.22 29.41
CA SER A 43 -22.09 -4.30 30.56
C SER A 43 -20.81 -4.31 31.43
N TYR A 44 -19.95 -3.30 31.29
CA TYR A 44 -18.91 -2.90 32.26
C TYR A 44 -18.48 -1.44 32.01
N ASP A 45 -19.41 -0.48 32.03
CA ASP A 45 -19.10 0.96 31.89
C ASP A 45 -18.53 1.59 33.19
N GLU A 46 -18.52 0.88 34.32
CA GLU A 46 -18.09 1.43 35.62
C GLU A 46 -16.56 1.58 35.80
N ASN A 47 -15.74 1.14 34.84
CA ASN A 47 -14.31 0.86 35.08
C ASN A 47 -13.32 1.54 34.11
N VAL A 48 -13.76 2.60 33.43
CA VAL A 48 -12.95 3.36 32.48
C VAL A 48 -12.71 4.78 32.99
N ILE A 49 -11.45 5.14 33.23
CA ILE A 49 -11.06 6.49 33.63
C ILE A 49 -10.69 7.27 32.37
N THR A 50 -11.29 8.45 32.19
CA THR A 50 -10.93 9.42 31.18
C THR A 50 -9.85 10.35 31.73
N LEU A 51 -8.70 10.43 31.07
CA LEU A 51 -7.69 11.43 31.40
C LEU A 51 -8.12 12.81 30.85
N PRO A 52 -7.59 13.92 31.39
CA PRO A 52 -7.81 15.27 30.83
C PRO A 52 -7.43 15.39 29.35
N SER A 53 -6.56 14.50 28.84
CA SER A 53 -6.19 14.39 27.42
C SER A 53 -7.26 13.71 26.53
N GLY A 54 -8.41 13.34 27.09
CA GLY A 54 -9.47 12.61 26.38
C GLY A 54 -9.16 11.12 26.15
N ARG A 55 -8.01 10.62 26.64
CA ARG A 55 -7.64 9.20 26.55
C ARG A 55 -8.38 8.39 27.61
N THR A 56 -8.99 7.28 27.22
CA THR A 56 -9.67 6.36 28.13
C THR A 56 -8.75 5.19 28.53
N MET A 57 -8.61 4.94 29.83
CA MET A 57 -7.81 3.84 30.39
C MET A 57 -8.66 2.94 31.28
N ARG A 58 -8.36 1.64 31.28
CA ARG A 58 -9.02 0.67 32.16
C ARG A 58 -8.31 0.68 33.52
N THR A 59 -9.08 0.70 34.61
CA THR A 59 -8.53 0.61 35.96
C THR A 59 -7.91 -0.77 36.23
N ILE A 60 -6.79 -0.80 36.96
CA ILE A 60 -6.05 -2.04 37.30
C ILE A 60 -6.85 -2.90 38.30
N LYS A 61 -7.76 -2.28 39.06
CA LYS A 61 -8.50 -2.87 40.19
C LYS A 61 -9.32 -4.12 39.85
N ASN A 62 -9.65 -4.35 38.57
CA ASN A 62 -10.43 -5.52 38.15
C ASN A 62 -9.75 -6.31 37.02
N THR A 63 -8.42 -6.36 37.03
CA THR A 63 -7.70 -7.31 36.18
C THR A 63 -8.00 -8.72 36.70
N PRO A 64 -8.46 -9.67 35.86
CA PRO A 64 -8.70 -11.03 36.32
C PRO A 64 -7.41 -11.58 36.96
N PRO A 65 -7.52 -12.32 38.07
CA PRO A 65 -6.36 -12.91 38.73
C PRO A 65 -5.57 -13.77 37.75
N PHE A 66 -4.27 -13.96 38.02
CA PHE A 66 -3.32 -14.54 37.06
C PHE A 66 -3.79 -15.87 36.46
N ASN A 67 -4.47 -16.70 37.26
CA ASN A 67 -5.05 -17.99 36.89
C ASN A 67 -6.30 -17.91 35.99
N GLN A 68 -7.00 -16.77 35.96
CA GLN A 68 -8.17 -16.53 35.10
C GLN A 68 -7.82 -15.74 33.83
N ARG A 69 -6.54 -15.40 33.64
CA ARG A 69 -6.08 -14.72 32.45
C ARG A 69 -5.88 -15.73 31.33
N THR A 70 -6.76 -15.68 30.33
CA THR A 70 -6.71 -16.62 29.20
C THR A 70 -5.50 -16.40 28.29
N TRP A 71 -4.83 -15.22 28.34
CA TRP A 71 -3.74 -14.78 27.44
C TRP A 71 -4.03 -14.94 25.93
N GLN A 72 -5.26 -15.30 25.57
CA GLN A 72 -5.69 -15.48 24.21
C GLN A 72 -5.83 -14.14 23.53
N ALA A 73 -5.50 -14.11 22.24
CA ALA A 73 -5.79 -12.95 21.41
C ALA A 73 -7.30 -12.65 21.48
N PRO A 74 -7.72 -11.37 21.57
CA PRO A 74 -9.12 -11.04 21.52
C PRO A 74 -9.75 -11.66 20.27
N PRO A 75 -10.97 -12.23 20.37
CA PRO A 75 -11.65 -12.83 19.23
C PRO A 75 -11.66 -11.78 18.12
N ARG A 76 -10.94 -12.09 17.04
CA ARG A 76 -10.96 -11.23 15.87
C ARG A 76 -12.30 -11.52 15.23
N PRO A 77 -13.16 -10.52 14.99
CA PRO A 77 -14.39 -10.76 14.24
C PRO A 77 -13.97 -11.50 12.96
N ASP A 78 -14.64 -12.61 12.70
CA ASP A 78 -14.21 -13.71 11.82
C ASP A 78 -14.09 -13.33 10.34
N THR A 79 -14.12 -12.03 10.05
CA THR A 79 -13.78 -11.35 8.79
C THR A 79 -12.51 -11.85 8.09
N PHE A 80 -11.60 -12.57 8.76
CA PHE A 80 -10.49 -13.23 8.06
C PHE A 80 -10.92 -14.49 7.30
N ILE A 81 -11.92 -15.23 7.82
CA ILE A 81 -12.43 -16.48 7.25
C ILE A 81 -13.72 -16.23 6.46
N GLU A 82 -14.57 -15.29 6.88
CA GLU A 82 -15.79 -14.89 6.15
C GLU A 82 -15.54 -13.98 4.93
N ARG A 83 -14.29 -13.72 4.58
CA ARG A 83 -13.93 -13.14 3.26
C ARG A 83 -14.06 -14.18 2.14
N GLY A 84 -15.06 -15.05 2.23
CA GLY A 84 -15.56 -15.94 1.19
C GLY A 84 -16.24 -15.13 0.09
N LEU A 85 -15.47 -14.32 -0.62
CA LEU A 85 -15.91 -13.84 -1.92
C LEU A 85 -15.53 -14.91 -2.94
N ILE A 86 -16.49 -15.28 -3.76
CA ILE A 86 -16.36 -16.25 -4.84
C ILE A 86 -15.04 -16.02 -5.58
N ILE A 87 -14.15 -17.01 -5.52
CA ILE A 87 -12.84 -16.99 -6.16
C ILE A 87 -13.10 -17.00 -7.66
N THR A 88 -13.15 -15.82 -8.26
CA THR A 88 -13.18 -15.72 -9.72
C THR A 88 -11.77 -15.97 -10.20
N ASN A 89 -11.58 -16.88 -11.17
CA ASN A 89 -10.26 -17.16 -11.80
C ASN A 89 -9.53 -15.86 -12.21
N ARG A 90 -10.29 -14.84 -12.63
CA ARG A 90 -9.78 -13.51 -12.98
C ARG A 90 -9.04 -12.81 -11.83
N ARG A 91 -9.47 -12.98 -10.57
CA ARG A 91 -8.85 -12.38 -9.39
C ARG A 91 -7.53 -13.08 -9.05
N VAL A 92 -7.49 -14.41 -9.16
CA VAL A 92 -6.27 -15.21 -8.96
C VAL A 92 -5.20 -14.78 -9.97
N VAL A 93 -5.57 -14.68 -11.26
CA VAL A 93 -4.65 -14.23 -12.32
C VAL A 93 -4.08 -12.83 -12.06
N ALA A 94 -4.91 -11.92 -11.54
CA ALA A 94 -4.46 -10.57 -11.27
C ALA A 94 -3.54 -10.50 -10.02
N GLU A 95 -3.80 -11.30 -9.00
CA GLU A 95 -2.89 -11.42 -7.84
C GLU A 95 -1.58 -12.12 -8.22
N THR A 96 -1.60 -13.16 -9.07
CA THR A 96 -0.36 -13.79 -9.55
C THR A 96 0.49 -12.80 -10.33
N MET A 97 -0.11 -12.00 -11.23
CA MET A 97 0.59 -10.93 -11.93
C MET A 97 1.25 -9.92 -10.98
N TYR A 98 0.55 -9.55 -9.89
CA TYR A 98 1.09 -8.63 -8.88
C TYR A 98 2.27 -9.25 -8.11
N ILE A 99 2.21 -10.52 -7.74
CA ILE A 99 3.32 -11.22 -7.05
C ILE A 99 4.53 -11.38 -7.99
N MET A 100 4.29 -11.59 -9.29
CA MET A 100 5.34 -11.76 -10.29
C MET A 100 6.04 -10.44 -10.68
N LYS A 101 5.45 -9.28 -10.38
CA LYS A 101 5.99 -7.95 -10.67
C LYS A 101 7.51 -7.80 -10.43
N PRO A 102 8.06 -8.11 -9.23
CA PRO A 102 9.50 -8.00 -8.96
C PRO A 102 10.35 -8.93 -9.83
N ILE A 103 9.88 -10.16 -10.08
CA ILE A 103 10.59 -11.13 -10.95
C ILE A 103 10.65 -10.60 -12.38
N ILE A 104 9.55 -10.03 -12.87
CA ILE A 104 9.49 -9.48 -14.22
C ILE A 104 10.36 -8.23 -14.34
N HIS A 105 10.38 -7.39 -13.30
CA HIS A 105 11.27 -6.22 -13.25
C HIS A 105 12.75 -6.63 -13.27
N LEU A 106 13.14 -7.60 -12.43
CA LEU A 106 14.49 -8.18 -12.40
C LEU A 106 14.88 -8.82 -13.73
N GLY A 107 14.00 -9.62 -14.33
CA GLY A 107 14.23 -10.21 -15.64
C GLY A 107 14.37 -9.16 -16.75
N GLY A 108 13.57 -8.10 -16.69
CA GLY A 108 13.71 -6.97 -17.58
C GLY A 108 15.04 -6.23 -17.39
N MET A 109 15.49 -6.03 -16.15
CA MET A 109 16.81 -5.42 -15.88
C MET A 109 17.94 -6.28 -16.44
N TYR A 110 17.82 -7.61 -16.36
CA TYR A 110 18.79 -8.54 -16.94
C TYR A 110 18.86 -8.45 -18.48
N VAL A 111 17.71 -8.34 -19.16
CA VAL A 111 17.66 -8.31 -20.63
C VAL A 111 17.98 -6.92 -21.21
N PHE A 112 17.44 -5.86 -20.60
CA PHE A 112 17.53 -4.50 -21.14
C PHE A 112 18.62 -3.64 -20.47
N GLY A 113 19.26 -4.16 -19.43
CA GLY A 113 20.25 -3.44 -18.62
C GLY A 113 19.61 -2.58 -17.51
N GLU A 114 20.40 -2.30 -16.49
CA GLU A 114 19.97 -1.59 -15.27
C GLU A 114 19.65 -0.10 -15.51
N ARG A 115 20.25 0.51 -16.54
CA ARG A 115 20.04 1.92 -16.92
C ARG A 115 18.86 2.15 -17.87
N SER A 116 18.18 1.08 -18.30
CA SER A 116 17.07 1.20 -19.24
C SER A 116 15.75 1.48 -18.53
N TRP A 117 14.93 2.38 -19.10
CA TRP A 117 13.57 2.68 -18.63
C TRP A 117 12.53 1.60 -19.04
N LYS A 118 12.90 0.71 -19.96
CA LYS A 118 12.05 -0.39 -20.48
C LYS A 118 11.57 -1.36 -19.39
N PRO A 119 12.43 -1.95 -18.55
CA PRO A 119 11.99 -2.87 -17.48
C PRO A 119 11.08 -2.21 -16.45
N TRP A 120 11.28 -0.92 -16.22
CA TRP A 120 10.40 -0.12 -15.39
C TRP A 120 8.99 0.00 -16.02
N PHE A 121 8.91 0.33 -17.32
CA PHE A 121 7.63 0.45 -18.02
C PHE A 121 6.88 -0.88 -18.11
N ILE A 122 7.59 -1.99 -18.33
CA ILE A 122 7.02 -3.34 -18.31
C ILE A 122 6.41 -3.64 -16.94
N SER A 123 7.13 -3.35 -15.85
CA SER A 123 6.62 -3.53 -14.48
C SER A 123 5.35 -2.70 -14.21
N LEU A 124 5.33 -1.46 -14.70
CA LEU A 124 4.19 -0.55 -14.56
C LEU A 124 2.96 -1.06 -15.34
N THR A 125 3.14 -1.49 -16.59
CA THR A 125 2.02 -1.98 -17.41
C THR A 125 1.39 -3.23 -16.81
N ILE A 126 2.19 -4.14 -16.25
CA ILE A 126 1.69 -5.33 -15.55
C ILE A 126 0.86 -4.95 -14.31
N GLU A 127 1.35 -4.00 -13.51
CA GLU A 127 0.61 -3.54 -12.32
C GLU A 127 -0.68 -2.83 -12.71
N TYR A 128 -0.67 -2.03 -13.78
CA TYR A 128 -1.87 -1.39 -14.31
C TYR A 128 -2.91 -2.42 -14.78
N ILE A 129 -2.50 -3.44 -15.54
CA ILE A 129 -3.39 -4.50 -16.00
C ILE A 129 -3.96 -5.29 -14.82
N SER A 130 -3.14 -5.62 -13.82
CA SER A 130 -3.57 -6.28 -12.59
C SER A 130 -4.63 -5.46 -11.85
N LEU A 131 -4.39 -4.16 -11.66
CA LEU A 131 -5.33 -3.25 -10.99
C LEU A 131 -6.64 -3.08 -11.74
N GLN A 132 -6.60 -2.92 -13.07
CA GLN A 132 -7.82 -2.82 -13.88
C GLN A 132 -8.66 -4.09 -13.80
N ARG A 133 -8.02 -5.27 -13.79
CA ARG A 133 -8.72 -6.54 -13.60
C ARG A 133 -9.36 -6.65 -12.22
N LEU A 134 -8.71 -6.14 -11.15
CA LEU A 134 -9.30 -6.11 -9.81
C LEU A 134 -10.46 -5.10 -9.70
N LYS A 135 -10.30 -3.89 -10.26
CA LYS A 135 -11.29 -2.80 -10.18
C LYS A 135 -12.58 -3.13 -10.93
N SER A 136 -12.48 -3.88 -12.03
CA SER A 136 -13.63 -4.33 -12.84
C SER A 136 -14.51 -5.38 -12.13
N SER A 137 -14.08 -5.94 -11.01
CA SER A 137 -14.88 -6.86 -10.20
C SER A 137 -15.97 -6.08 -9.44
N LYS A 138 -17.26 -6.39 -9.68
CA LYS A 138 -18.41 -5.65 -9.12
C LYS A 138 -18.56 -5.79 -7.58
N SER A 139 -17.90 -6.75 -6.94
CA SER A 139 -18.06 -7.08 -5.52
C SER A 139 -16.82 -6.70 -4.67
N LEU A 140 -16.55 -5.40 -4.51
CA LEU A 140 -15.42 -4.94 -3.67
C LEU A 140 -15.89 -4.45 -2.30
N THR A 141 -15.41 -5.10 -1.24
CA THR A 141 -15.57 -4.66 0.15
C THR A 141 -14.84 -3.32 0.40
N ALA A 142 -15.30 -2.50 1.35
CA ALA A 142 -14.64 -1.24 1.72
C ALA A 142 -13.14 -1.38 2.02
N GLN A 143 -12.75 -2.47 2.69
CA GLN A 143 -11.33 -2.77 2.99
C GLN A 143 -10.52 -3.03 1.71
N GLN A 144 -11.09 -3.76 0.75
CA GLN A 144 -10.43 -4.04 -0.53
C GLN A 144 -10.27 -2.77 -1.37
N ARG A 145 -11.24 -1.85 -1.32
CA ARG A 145 -11.12 -0.54 -1.98
C ARG A 145 -9.97 0.28 -1.40
N LEU A 146 -9.76 0.22 -0.09
CA LEU A 146 -8.64 0.89 0.56
C LEU A 146 -7.30 0.29 0.14
N VAL A 147 -7.21 -1.04 0.06
CA VAL A 147 -6.02 -1.75 -0.44
C VAL A 147 -5.74 -1.38 -1.90
N LEU A 148 -6.78 -1.34 -2.74
CA LEU A 148 -6.66 -0.90 -4.13
C LEU A 148 -6.20 0.56 -4.23
N SER A 149 -6.79 1.46 -3.44
CA SER A 149 -6.37 2.88 -3.40
C SER A 149 -4.89 3.02 -3.03
N LYS A 150 -4.41 2.25 -2.04
CA LYS A 150 -2.99 2.21 -1.69
C LYS A 150 -2.13 1.68 -2.84
N ARG A 151 -2.56 0.61 -3.53
CA ARG A 151 -1.83 0.07 -4.70
C ARG A 151 -1.82 1.08 -5.85
N THR A 152 -2.91 1.82 -6.09
CA THR A 152 -2.96 2.91 -7.07
C THR A 152 -2.03 4.06 -6.68
N LEU A 153 -2.02 4.48 -5.42
CA LEU A 153 -1.11 5.51 -4.94
C LEU A 153 0.34 5.07 -5.11
N ASN A 154 0.66 3.82 -4.79
CA ASN A 154 1.99 3.25 -4.99
C ASN A 154 2.38 3.23 -6.47
N LEU A 155 1.45 2.89 -7.38
CA LEU A 155 1.68 2.96 -8.83
C LEU A 155 1.92 4.41 -9.30
N VAL A 156 1.16 5.38 -8.78
CA VAL A 156 1.38 6.81 -9.07
C VAL A 156 2.74 7.25 -8.54
N MET A 157 3.11 6.87 -7.32
CA MET A 157 4.44 7.14 -6.76
C MET A 157 5.54 6.45 -7.58
N TYR A 158 5.30 5.25 -8.10
CA TYR A 158 6.22 4.54 -8.99
C TYR A 158 6.39 5.25 -10.35
N LEU A 159 5.37 5.98 -10.82
CA LEU A 159 5.39 6.84 -12.01
C LEU A 159 6.20 8.10 -11.79
N VAL A 160 5.93 8.82 -10.70
CA VAL A 160 6.65 10.06 -10.34
C VAL A 160 8.13 9.80 -10.07
N ARG A 161 8.46 8.64 -9.51
CA ARG A 161 9.82 8.25 -9.11
C ARG A 161 10.66 7.58 -10.22
N SER A 162 10.17 7.55 -11.45
CA SER A 162 10.81 6.74 -12.49
C SER A 162 11.99 7.42 -13.18
N PRO A 163 13.04 6.68 -13.60
CA PRO A 163 14.07 7.18 -14.53
C PRO A 163 13.49 7.63 -15.90
N PHE A 164 12.24 7.25 -16.21
CA PHE A 164 11.49 7.82 -17.33
C PHE A 164 11.16 9.29 -17.13
N PHE A 165 10.90 9.71 -15.88
CA PHE A 165 10.72 11.11 -15.54
C PHE A 165 12.00 11.87 -15.88
N GLU A 166 13.14 11.42 -15.38
CA GLU A 166 14.44 12.11 -15.55
C GLU A 166 14.86 12.27 -17.02
N ASN A 167 14.75 11.21 -17.83
CA ASN A 167 15.28 11.24 -19.20
C ASN A 167 14.36 11.89 -20.24
N TYR A 168 13.05 11.67 -20.16
CA TYR A 168 12.11 12.05 -21.23
C TYR A 168 11.06 13.07 -20.79
N SER A 169 10.55 12.95 -19.56
CA SER A 169 9.48 13.84 -19.08
C SER A 169 10.00 15.09 -18.38
N GLU A 170 11.19 15.08 -17.79
CA GLU A 170 11.72 16.18 -16.99
C GLU A 170 11.88 17.43 -17.85
N LYS A 171 12.48 17.29 -19.05
CA LYS A 171 12.63 18.41 -19.98
C LYS A 171 11.29 19.00 -20.41
N ARG A 172 10.28 18.14 -20.67
CA ARG A 172 8.93 18.58 -21.06
C ARG A 172 8.15 19.17 -19.89
N PHE A 173 8.29 18.59 -18.70
CA PHE A 173 7.64 19.03 -17.48
C PHE A 173 8.21 20.36 -17.01
N ARG A 174 9.54 20.53 -17.07
CA ARG A 174 10.22 21.81 -16.85
C ARG A 174 9.77 22.85 -17.88
N ALA A 175 9.74 22.51 -19.17
CA ALA A 175 9.26 23.45 -20.20
C ALA A 175 7.80 23.87 -19.96
N PHE A 176 6.93 22.92 -19.60
CA PHE A 176 5.55 23.20 -19.24
C PHE A 176 5.43 24.06 -17.96
N LEU A 177 6.23 23.76 -16.92
CA LEU A 177 6.24 24.57 -15.70
C LEU A 177 6.75 25.98 -15.96
N TYR A 178 7.84 26.14 -16.70
CA TYR A 178 8.33 27.46 -17.09
C TYR A 178 7.27 28.22 -17.89
N TRP A 179 6.56 27.56 -18.80
CA TRP A 179 5.44 28.15 -19.52
C TRP A 179 4.28 28.55 -18.57
N PHE A 180 3.92 27.68 -17.61
CA PHE A 180 2.83 27.88 -16.66
C PHE A 180 3.14 29.03 -15.67
N VAL A 181 4.37 29.06 -15.16
CA VAL A 181 4.90 30.10 -14.27
C VAL A 181 4.92 31.46 -14.96
N ASN A 182 5.20 31.51 -16.26
CA ASN A 182 5.19 32.74 -17.04
C ASN A 182 3.80 33.13 -17.56
N SER A 183 2.84 32.20 -17.62
CA SER A 183 1.47 32.46 -18.07
C SER A 183 0.58 33.07 -16.98
N VAL A 184 0.89 32.84 -15.70
CA VAL A 184 0.11 33.37 -14.57
C VAL A 184 0.97 34.34 -13.74
N PRO A 185 0.78 35.67 -13.88
CA PRO A 185 1.65 36.68 -13.27
C PRO A 185 1.68 36.65 -11.73
N LEU A 186 0.68 36.05 -11.08
CA LEU A 186 0.61 35.91 -9.62
C LEU A 186 1.35 34.67 -9.08
N VAL A 187 1.51 33.62 -9.90
CA VAL A 187 2.07 32.32 -9.49
C VAL A 187 3.59 32.28 -9.70
N GLY A 188 4.09 33.14 -10.60
CA GLY A 188 5.50 33.30 -10.92
C GLY A 188 6.44 33.40 -9.71
N PRO A 189 6.20 34.32 -8.75
CA PRO A 189 7.09 34.53 -7.61
C PRO A 189 7.13 33.35 -6.63
N LEU A 190 6.03 32.61 -6.47
CA LEU A 190 5.95 31.48 -5.54
C LEU A 190 6.54 30.19 -6.14
N MET A 191 6.40 29.99 -7.45
CA MET A 191 6.83 28.75 -8.12
C MET A 191 8.29 28.76 -8.55
N ARG A 192 8.95 29.91 -8.65
CA ARG A 192 10.40 29.99 -8.97
C ARG A 192 11.28 29.32 -7.90
N PRO A 193 11.13 29.60 -6.59
CA PRO A 193 11.85 28.87 -5.55
C PRO A 193 11.50 27.37 -5.57
N PHE A 194 10.23 27.03 -5.81
CA PHE A 194 9.78 25.64 -5.87
C PHE A 194 10.47 24.85 -7.00
N LEU A 195 10.67 25.45 -8.17
CA LEU A 195 11.39 24.84 -9.30
C LEU A 195 12.87 24.59 -8.99
N GLU A 196 13.53 25.53 -8.32
CA GLU A 196 14.93 25.38 -7.89
C GLU A 196 15.08 24.29 -6.82
N TYR A 197 14.19 24.31 -5.81
CA TYR A 197 14.19 23.26 -4.78
C TYR A 197 13.84 21.89 -5.35
N MET A 198 12.89 21.78 -6.28
CA MET A 198 12.53 20.49 -6.89
C MET A 198 13.74 19.78 -7.49
N GLN A 199 14.67 20.51 -8.11
CA GLN A 199 15.90 19.96 -8.66
C GLN A 199 16.86 19.44 -7.57
N GLN A 200 17.04 20.19 -6.48
CA GLN A 200 17.83 19.74 -5.31
C GLN A 200 17.21 18.52 -4.62
N TRP A 201 15.88 18.46 -4.54
CA TRP A 201 15.18 17.29 -4.01
C TRP A 201 15.35 16.09 -4.93
N GLN A 202 15.39 16.31 -6.25
CA GLN A 202 15.69 15.26 -7.20
C GLN A 202 17.10 14.67 -6.91
N GLU A 203 18.13 15.51 -6.86
CA GLU A 203 19.51 15.07 -6.62
C GLU A 203 19.68 14.36 -5.25
N THR A 204 19.06 14.89 -4.20
CA THR A 204 19.24 14.38 -2.83
C THR A 204 18.48 13.07 -2.59
N TYR A 205 17.24 12.96 -3.07
CA TYR A 205 16.38 11.82 -2.76
C TYR A 205 16.46 10.68 -3.78
N PHE A 206 16.85 10.94 -5.03
CA PHE A 206 17.02 9.86 -6.01
C PHE A 206 18.30 9.04 -5.76
N TYR A 207 19.37 9.65 -5.23
CA TYR A 207 20.63 8.95 -4.92
C TYR A 207 20.50 7.90 -3.81
N ILE A 208 19.67 8.16 -2.78
CA ILE A 208 19.49 7.26 -1.62
C ILE A 208 18.91 5.89 -2.01
N TRP A 209 18.37 5.76 -3.22
CA TRP A 209 17.53 4.62 -3.60
C TRP A 209 18.04 3.83 -4.82
N SER A 210 19.25 4.10 -5.30
CA SER A 210 19.96 3.22 -6.25
C SER A 210 20.84 2.15 -5.57
N VAL A 211 20.73 2.00 -4.24
CA VAL A 211 21.41 0.97 -3.44
C VAL A 211 20.40 -0.07 -2.95
#